data_AF-A0A345IFR4-F1
#
_entry.id   AF-A0A345IFR4-F1
#
_cell.length_a   1.000
_cell.length_b   1.000
_cell.length_c   1.000
_cell.angle_alpha   90.00
_cell.angle_beta   90.00
_cell.angle_gamma   90.00
#
_symmetry.space_group_name_H-M   'P 1'
#
loop_
_entity.id
_entity.type
_entity.pdbx_description
1 polymer ?
#
loop_
_entity_poly.entity_id
_entity_poly.type
_entity_poly.pdbx_seq_one_letter_code
_entity_poly.pdbx_strand_id
1 'polypeptide(L)'
;MLSAPDLLDFLSRRGGQEYRAAATLPAGRGKAAVCRDVGEYRFTVRGESVQATGPSGQTRQLTRAAFGEIFGAYRFREPVATGEWTDLGPLFG
;
A
#
# COMPACT_ATOMS: atom_id res chain seq x y z
N MET A 1 -7.63 10.42 4.96
CA MET A 1 -6.45 9.53 4.92
C MET A 1 -6.92 8.12 5.25
N LEU A 2 -6.45 7.13 4.51
CA LEU A 2 -6.81 5.72 4.69
C LEU A 2 -5.87 5.06 5.71
N SER A 3 -6.41 4.11 6.47
CA SER A 3 -5.59 3.15 7.21
C SER A 3 -5.07 2.05 6.28
N ALA A 4 -4.12 1.23 6.74
CA ALA A 4 -3.67 0.06 5.99
C ALA A 4 -4.80 -0.92 5.61
N PRO A 5 -5.70 -1.36 6.52
CA PRO A 5 -6.80 -2.24 6.12
C PRO A 5 -7.76 -1.59 5.12
N ASP A 6 -8.07 -0.30 5.28
CA ASP A 6 -8.94 0.40 4.33
C ASP A 6 -8.31 0.49 2.93
N LEU A 7 -6.99 0.74 2.87
CA LEU A 7 -6.24 0.73 1.61
C LEU A 7 -6.25 -0.67 0.98
N LEU A 8 -6.00 -1.70 1.78
CA LEU A 8 -5.97 -3.08 1.30
C LEU A 8 -7.34 -3.50 0.74
N ASP A 9 -8.42 -3.15 1.43
CA ASP A 9 -9.79 -3.40 0.97
C ASP A 9 -10.12 -2.63 -0.31
N PHE A 10 -9.67 -1.37 -0.41
CA PHE A 10 -9.79 -0.58 -1.63
C PHE A 10 -9.11 -1.26 -2.83
N LEU A 11 -7.88 -1.74 -2.64
CA LEU A 11 -7.07 -2.34 -3.71
C LEU A 11 -7.61 -3.73 -4.09
N SER A 12 -8.06 -4.52 -3.12
CA SER A 12 -8.57 -5.89 -3.34
C SER A 12 -9.81 -5.89 -4.26
N ARG A 13 -10.65 -4.85 -4.19
CA ARG A 13 -11.82 -4.70 -5.07
C ARG A 13 -11.46 -4.35 -6.53
N ARG A 14 -10.21 -4.00 -6.79
CA ARG A 14 -9.71 -3.49 -8.09
C ARG A 14 -8.53 -4.32 -8.58
N GLY A 15 -8.59 -5.62 -8.31
CA GLY A 15 -7.45 -6.52 -8.44
C GLY A 15 -6.76 -6.46 -9.80
N GLY A 16 -5.42 -6.49 -9.78
CA GLY A 16 -4.57 -6.42 -10.97
C GLY A 16 -4.27 -5.00 -11.49
N GLN A 17 -4.95 -3.96 -11.00
CA GLN A 17 -4.62 -2.57 -11.34
C GLN A 17 -3.63 -1.98 -10.34
N GLU A 18 -2.64 -1.23 -10.84
CA GLU A 18 -1.68 -0.53 -9.99
C GLU A 18 -2.22 0.83 -9.52
N TYR A 19 -1.99 1.11 -8.25
CA TYR A 19 -2.32 2.37 -7.60
C TYR A 19 -1.12 2.97 -6.91
N ARG A 20 -0.97 4.29 -7.00
CA ARG A 20 -0.02 5.05 -6.18
C ARG A 20 -0.72 5.70 -4.99
N ALA A 21 -0.07 5.69 -3.83
CA ALA A 21 -0.55 6.38 -2.64
C ALA A 21 0.62 6.97 -1.85
N ALA A 22 0.52 8.26 -1.51
CA ALA A 22 1.46 8.92 -0.61
C ALA A 22 1.23 8.44 0.83
N ALA A 23 2.28 7.97 1.48
CA ALA A 23 2.24 7.41 2.81
C ALA A 23 2.89 8.36 3.83
N THR A 24 2.26 8.46 5.00
CA THR A 24 2.75 9.20 6.15
C THR A 24 2.79 8.29 7.37
N LEU A 25 3.69 8.60 8.29
CA LEU A 25 3.83 7.93 9.57
C LEU A 25 3.55 8.93 10.69
N PRO A 26 2.63 8.63 11.62
CA PRO A 26 2.53 9.40 12.84
C PRO A 26 3.82 9.25 13.65
N ALA A 27 4.41 10.37 14.03
CA ALA A 27 5.63 10.47 14.83
C ALA A 27 5.34 11.32 16.07
N GLY A 28 5.96 10.97 17.20
CA GLY A 28 5.71 11.64 18.48
C GLY A 28 4.52 11.09 19.27
N ARG A 29 4.28 11.64 20.46
CA ARG A 29 3.18 11.26 21.36
C ARG A 29 2.49 12.50 21.92
N GLY A 30 1.19 12.41 22.19
CA GLY A 30 0.41 13.48 22.83
C GLY A 30 0.31 14.75 21.97
N LYS A 31 0.45 15.92 22.59
CA LYS A 31 0.32 17.24 21.93
C LYS A 31 1.37 17.54 20.86
N ALA A 32 2.43 16.72 20.76
CA ALA A 32 3.50 16.83 19.77
C ALA A 32 3.42 15.75 18.67
N ALA A 33 2.27 15.08 18.51
CA ALA A 33 2.07 14.13 17.43
C ALA A 33 2.10 14.88 16.08
N VAL A 34 3.05 14.52 15.22
CA VAL A 34 3.23 15.07 13.87
C VAL A 34 3.17 13.94 12.85
N CYS A 35 2.64 14.20 11.66
CA CYS A 35 2.70 13.25 10.57
C CYS A 35 3.96 13.50 9.74
N ARG A 36 4.87 12.53 9.73
CA ARG A 36 6.05 12.56 8.86
C ARG A 36 5.70 11.95 7.51
N ASP A 37 5.99 12.67 6.43
CA ASP A 37 5.89 12.11 5.08
C ASP A 37 6.98 11.04 4.87
N VAL A 38 6.57 9.85 4.41
CA VAL A 38 7.47 8.74 4.09
C VAL A 38 7.79 8.69 2.60
N GLY A 39 6.82 9.09 1.77
CA GLY A 39 6.94 9.11 0.31
C GLY A 39 5.79 8.37 -0.37
N GLU A 40 5.89 8.25 -1.70
CA GLU A 40 4.89 7.56 -2.51
C GLU A 40 5.21 6.08 -2.64
N TYR A 41 4.18 5.25 -2.44
CA TYR A 41 4.23 3.82 -2.70
C TYR A 41 3.33 3.48 -3.87
N ARG A 42 3.69 2.44 -4.62
CA ARG A 42 2.83 1.82 -5.62
C ARG A 42 2.40 0.45 -5.13
N PHE A 43 1.13 0.13 -5.31
CA PHE A 43 0.53 -1.11 -4.84
C PHE A 43 -0.28 -1.78 -5.94
N THR A 44 -0.20 -3.10 -5.99
CA THR A 44 -1.16 -3.93 -6.72
C THR A 44 -1.56 -5.11 -5.84
N VAL A 45 -2.83 -5.49 -5.89
CA VAL A 45 -3.36 -6.65 -5.15
C VAL A 45 -4.01 -7.62 -6.13
N ARG A 46 -3.80 -8.92 -5.93
CA ARG A 46 -4.49 -10.01 -6.64
C ARG A 46 -4.66 -11.19 -5.70
N GLY A 47 -5.90 -11.49 -5.32
CA GLY A 47 -6.18 -12.49 -4.28
C GLY A 47 -5.49 -12.11 -2.97
N GLU A 48 -4.68 -13.02 -2.44
CA GLU A 48 -3.92 -12.82 -1.19
C GLU A 48 -2.54 -12.17 -1.39
N SER A 49 -2.12 -12.00 -2.64
CA SER A 49 -0.83 -11.43 -3.00
C SER A 49 -0.91 -9.91 -3.14
N VAL A 50 0.00 -9.21 -2.45
CA VAL A 50 0.15 -7.77 -2.47
C VAL A 50 1.55 -7.43 -2.95
N GLN A 51 1.67 -6.77 -4.10
CA GLN A 51 2.92 -6.17 -4.54
C GLN A 51 2.99 -4.74 -4.02
N ALA A 52 4.07 -4.42 -3.29
CA ALA A 52 4.33 -3.08 -2.78
C ALA A 52 5.70 -2.59 -3.28
N THR A 53 5.70 -1.48 -4.02
CA THR A 53 6.90 -0.81 -4.48
C THR A 53 7.10 0.48 -3.68
N GLY A 54 8.20 0.54 -2.94
CA GLY A 54 8.51 1.68 -2.08
C GLY A 54 9.04 2.91 -2.82
N PRO A 55 9.20 4.04 -2.11
CA PRO A 55 9.73 5.30 -2.67
C PRO A 55 11.13 5.16 -3.29
N SER A 56 11.93 4.21 -2.81
CA SER A 56 13.25 3.88 -3.36
C SER A 56 13.20 3.06 -4.66
N GLY A 57 12.01 2.70 -5.14
CA GLY A 57 11.81 1.81 -6.28
C GLY A 57 11.92 0.32 -5.96
N GLN A 58 12.22 -0.07 -4.71
CA GLN A 58 12.27 -1.47 -4.32
C GLN A 58 10.87 -2.09 -4.28
N THR A 59 10.65 -3.14 -5.05
CA THR A 59 9.42 -3.95 -5.05
C THR A 59 9.52 -5.13 -4.10
N ARG A 60 8.45 -5.39 -3.35
CA ARG A 60 8.30 -6.57 -2.49
C ARG A 60 6.96 -7.24 -2.75
N GLN A 61 6.97 -8.57 -2.79
CA GLN A 61 5.76 -9.38 -2.74
C GLN A 61 5.45 -9.69 -1.27
N LEU A 62 4.21 -9.44 -0.88
CA LEU A 62 3.72 -9.56 0.49
C LEU A 62 2.42 -10.36 0.49
N THR A 63 2.15 -11.04 1.60
CA THR A 63 0.80 -11.50 1.92
C THR A 63 0.00 -10.34 2.50
N ARG A 64 -1.34 -10.46 2.57
CA ARG A 64 -2.20 -9.49 3.28
C ARG A 64 -1.79 -9.31 4.75
N ALA A 65 -1.36 -10.38 5.42
CA ALA A 65 -0.86 -10.34 6.79
C ALA A 65 0.43 -9.52 6.90
N ALA A 66 1.43 -9.82 6.07
CA ALA A 66 2.70 -9.09 6.05
C ALA A 66 2.51 -7.60 5.68
N PHE A 67 1.53 -7.29 4.82
CA PHE A 67 1.14 -5.91 4.54
C PHE A 67 0.66 -5.19 5.81
N GLY A 68 -0.19 -5.83 6.61
CA GLY A 68 -0.66 -5.27 7.88
C GLY A 68 0.46 -5.05 8.89
N GLU A 69 1.40 -5.98 9.00
CA GLU A 69 2.56 -5.87 9.90
C GLU A 69 3.46 -4.69 9.54
N ILE A 70 3.73 -4.48 8.24
CA ILE A 70 4.61 -3.41 7.76
C ILE A 70 3.90 -2.06 7.80
N PHE A 71 2.66 -1.99 7.31
CA PHE A 71 1.96 -0.73 7.06
C PHE A 71 0.93 -0.38 8.14
N GLY A 72 0.73 -1.20 9.17
CA GLY A 72 -0.33 -1.00 10.17
C GLY A 72 -0.30 0.35 10.88
N ALA A 73 0.89 0.95 11.04
CA ALA A 73 1.05 2.29 11.61
C ALA A 73 0.92 3.44 10.59
N TYR A 74 0.94 3.14 9.30
CA TYR A 74 0.97 4.12 8.22
C TYR A 74 -0.43 4.70 7.98
N ARG A 75 -0.43 5.90 7.40
CA ARG A 75 -1.61 6.56 6.86
C ARG A 75 -1.37 6.90 5.41
N PHE A 76 -2.36 6.64 4.58
CA PHE A 76 -2.25 6.83 3.14
C PHE A 76 -3.16 7.96 2.69
N ARG A 77 -2.68 8.78 1.75
CA ARG A 77 -3.57 9.65 0.98
C ARG A 77 -4.42 8.81 0.03
N GLU A 78 -5.40 9.44 -0.60
CA GLU A 78 -6.28 8.76 -1.53
C GLU A 78 -5.48 8.10 -2.66
N PRO A 79 -5.70 6.79 -2.94
CA PRO A 79 -4.98 6.08 -3.99
C PRO A 79 -5.40 6.60 -5.36
N VAL A 80 -4.41 6.83 -6.22
CA VAL A 80 -4.62 7.25 -7.61
C VAL A 80 -4.19 6.11 -8.52
N ALA A 81 -5.06 5.72 -9.45
CA ALA A 81 -4.71 4.72 -10.46
C ALA A 81 -3.53 5.23 -11.29
N THR A 82 -2.52 4.39 -11.52
CA THR A 82 -1.38 4.77 -12.37
C THR A 82 -1.70 4.58 -13.86
N GLY A 83 -2.70 3.76 -14.16
CA GLY A 83 -3.06 3.33 -15.52
C GLY A 83 -2.42 2.01 -15.93
N GLU A 84 -1.44 1.54 -15.15
CA GLU A 84 -0.77 0.26 -15.36
C GLU A 84 -1.62 -0.90 -14.83
N TRP A 85 -1.66 -1.98 -15.62
CA TRP A 85 -2.21 -3.27 -15.22
C TRP A 85 -1.06 -4.22 -15.01
N THR A 86 -0.92 -4.76 -13.79
CA THR A 86 0.15 -5.71 -13.51
C THR A 86 -0.39 -7.12 -13.56
N ASP A 87 0.19 -7.92 -14.45
CA ASP A 87 -0.01 -9.36 -14.43
C ASP A 87 0.90 -9.92 -13.32
N LEU A 88 0.36 -10.11 -12.12
CA LEU A 88 1.09 -10.67 -10.98
C LEU A 88 1.44 -12.17 -11.16
N GLY A 89 1.72 -12.61 -12.39
CA GLY A 89 1.91 -14.00 -12.77
C GLY A 89 0.61 -14.81 -12.75
N PRO A 90 0.61 -16.02 -13.32
CA PRO A 90 -0.60 -16.83 -13.48
C PRO A 90 -1.30 -17.13 -12.16
N LEU A 91 -2.63 -17.09 -12.17
CA LEU A 91 -3.53 -17.33 -11.02
C LEU A 91 -3.54 -18.77 -10.49
N PHE A 92 -2.87 -19.69 -11.19
CA PHE A 92 -2.83 -21.10 -10.86
C PHE A 92 -1.40 -21.60 -11.08
N GLY A 93 -0.77 -22.02 -9.99
CA GLY A 93 0.44 -22.84 -9.95
C GLY A 93 0.17 -24.00 -9.01
#